data_AF-A0A7V4JGU6-F1
#
_entry.id   AF-A0A7V4JGU6-F1
#
_cell.length_a   1.000
_cell.length_b   1.000
_cell.length_c   1.000
_cell.angle_alpha   90.00
_cell.angle_beta   90.00
_cell.angle_gamma   90.00
#
_symmetry.space_group_name_H-M   'P 1'
#
loop_
_entity.id
_entity.type
_entity.pdbx_description
1 polymer ?
#
loop_
_entity_poly.entity_id
_entity_poly.type
_entity_poly.pdbx_seq_one_letter_code
_entity_poly.pdbx_strand_id
1 'polypeptide(L)'
;MPSQAITLPPSTNEGGSRYASTVRTLSRLPLLSFGAYGSNGSLVHRSSISHRPRELFLADILPFRAWRYAPAAGALRDLIAPPYDVVDAALQSRLYARSPNNVIRVDLGLTTPSDNDCDNRYTRAAALLDNWKRAGVLVRDSKPTLTFVQESYVGPDGHPRMRHGFLAAVRLHHFDEGVVFPHELTFAGPKEDRWRLMLTTHMGLSPVFLLYDLPGDQITAAWKSGPGRSDPVLVVTDEQGTTTRLWPVDDVELIRAAKQALSSSPLIIADGHHRYETALRYRDHQREIAADKRASGEDRGKARAQAAIASATVPASEYVLAYLSNMADPGLAVYATHRLVSGLDPQLVLALPHTLTEDFVVEELAGPADPQTAIARYLERNPRGAFGLWSAHLPAAYGLRLRDPAILDARVPGSSPAYRRLDVVILQSLVLDKALGISDKTVTEHHVTYFKDPAEAFERLATGEYQAGFFLNPTGLDQVRELALGGERMPHKATFFYPKLPTGLVFYDLDGEV
;
A
#
# COMPACT_ATOMS: atom_id res chain seq x y z
N MET A 1 -0.96 -53.61 15.22
CA MET A 1 -0.08 -53.97 14.09
C MET A 1 0.83 -52.77 13.79
N PRO A 2 2.04 -52.70 14.35
CA PRO A 2 3.01 -51.65 14.04
C PRO A 2 4.03 -52.14 12.99
N SER A 3 4.54 -51.25 12.14
CA SER A 3 5.72 -51.37 11.25
C SER A 3 5.51 -50.37 10.09
N GLN A 4 6.40 -49.48 9.68
CA GLN A 4 7.87 -49.55 9.68
C GLN A 4 8.44 -48.14 9.49
N ALA A 5 9.51 -47.84 10.21
CA ALA A 5 10.40 -46.71 9.96
C ALA A 5 11.27 -46.99 8.73
N ILE A 6 11.53 -45.97 7.91
CA ILE A 6 12.57 -46.02 6.87
C ILE A 6 13.61 -44.97 7.21
N THR A 7 14.80 -45.49 7.51
CA THR A 7 16.06 -44.80 7.79
C THR A 7 16.71 -44.40 6.47
N LEU A 8 17.17 -43.14 6.37
CA LEU A 8 18.03 -42.66 5.29
C LEU A 8 19.50 -43.01 5.58
N PRO A 9 20.32 -43.39 4.58
CA PRO A 9 21.77 -43.45 4.73
C PRO A 9 22.44 -42.10 4.36
N PRO A 10 23.62 -41.79 4.92
CA PRO A 10 24.37 -40.57 4.59
C PRO A 10 25.53 -40.80 3.60
N SER A 11 26.07 -39.68 3.09
CA SER A 11 27.37 -39.50 2.41
C SER A 11 27.46 -40.00 0.95
N THR A 12 28.22 -39.45 0.01
CA THR A 12 29.52 -38.74 0.06
C THR A 12 29.67 -37.74 -1.10
N ASN A 13 30.68 -36.89 -0.93
CA ASN A 13 31.22 -35.87 -1.81
C ASN A 13 32.06 -36.46 -2.98
N GLU A 14 32.42 -35.59 -3.93
CA GLU A 14 33.48 -35.69 -4.97
C GLU A 14 33.13 -36.18 -6.39
N GLY A 15 33.55 -35.38 -7.38
CA GLY A 15 33.64 -35.77 -8.80
C GLY A 15 33.68 -34.58 -9.76
N GLY A 16 34.86 -33.99 -9.94
CA GLY A 16 35.07 -32.87 -10.87
C GLY A 16 35.31 -33.25 -12.35
N SER A 17 35.18 -32.21 -13.18
CA SER A 17 35.96 -31.89 -14.39
C SER A 17 35.63 -32.53 -15.75
N ARG A 18 35.60 -31.61 -16.74
CA ARG A 18 35.83 -31.66 -18.21
C ARG A 18 34.55 -31.33 -18.99
N TYR A 19 34.46 -30.20 -19.72
CA TYR A 19 35.19 -29.95 -20.97
C TYR A 19 35.38 -28.44 -21.24
N ALA A 20 36.54 -28.13 -21.84
CA ALA A 20 36.93 -26.82 -22.34
C ALA A 20 36.82 -26.72 -23.87
N SER A 21 36.90 -25.47 -24.36
CA SER A 21 37.14 -24.99 -25.73
C SER A 21 35.92 -24.99 -26.67
N THR A 22 35.58 -23.87 -27.32
CA THR A 22 36.43 -23.17 -28.28
C THR A 22 36.08 -21.67 -28.38
N VAL A 23 37.11 -20.83 -28.30
CA VAL A 23 37.11 -19.38 -28.60
C VAL A 23 37.36 -19.16 -30.08
N ARG A 24 36.69 -18.17 -30.69
CA ARG A 24 37.22 -17.49 -31.88
C ARG A 24 37.04 -15.98 -31.77
N THR A 25 38.19 -15.33 -31.77
CA THR A 25 38.51 -13.91 -31.71
C THR A 25 38.02 -13.14 -32.94
N LEU A 26 37.60 -11.88 -32.76
CA LEU A 26 37.94 -10.80 -33.70
C LEU A 26 38.09 -9.48 -32.93
N SER A 27 39.28 -8.92 -33.07
CA SER A 27 39.80 -7.71 -32.46
C SER A 27 39.63 -6.50 -33.39
N ARG A 28 39.48 -5.29 -32.81
CA ARG A 28 40.17 -4.05 -33.24
C ARG A 28 39.88 -2.86 -32.29
N LEU A 29 40.98 -2.26 -31.84
CA LEU A 29 41.26 -1.08 -31.00
C LEU A 29 40.84 0.26 -31.67
N PRO A 30 40.95 1.48 -31.04
CA PRO A 30 41.94 1.88 -30.02
C PRO A 30 41.54 2.81 -28.86
N LEU A 31 42.47 2.84 -27.89
CA LEU A 31 42.65 3.72 -26.74
C LEU A 31 43.16 5.13 -27.13
N LEU A 32 42.72 6.16 -26.39
CA LEU A 32 43.43 7.43 -26.11
C LEU A 32 43.00 7.88 -24.70
N SER A 33 43.84 7.73 -23.67
CA SER A 33 44.86 8.67 -23.15
C SER A 33 44.35 9.59 -22.04
N PHE A 34 45.03 9.49 -20.90
CA PHE A 34 44.94 10.28 -19.68
C PHE A 34 45.24 11.77 -19.88
N GLY A 35 44.61 12.61 -19.04
CA GLY A 35 45.03 13.99 -18.74
C GLY A 35 44.70 14.33 -17.28
N ALA A 36 45.74 14.63 -16.49
CA ALA A 36 45.69 15.04 -15.09
C ALA A 36 45.74 16.57 -14.92
N TYR A 37 45.66 17.04 -13.66
CA TYR A 37 45.69 18.42 -13.11
C TYR A 37 44.33 19.14 -13.02
N GLY A 38 43.93 19.77 -11.90
CA GLY A 38 44.60 20.03 -10.63
C GLY A 38 43.62 20.68 -9.64
N SER A 39 43.99 20.62 -8.36
CA SER A 39 43.31 21.20 -7.20
C SER A 39 43.32 22.74 -7.19
N ASN A 40 42.18 23.38 -6.92
CA ASN A 40 42.01 24.40 -5.87
C ASN A 40 40.56 24.90 -5.82
N GLY A 41 40.06 25.09 -4.60
CA GLY A 41 38.64 25.16 -4.30
C GLY A 41 37.95 26.51 -4.42
N SER A 42 36.64 26.46 -4.19
CA SER A 42 35.85 27.52 -3.57
C SER A 42 34.47 26.96 -3.27
N LEU A 43 34.14 26.92 -1.97
CA LEU A 43 32.76 26.91 -1.48
C LEU A 43 31.93 27.95 -2.23
N VAL A 44 30.83 27.51 -2.86
CA VAL A 44 29.69 28.39 -3.10
C VAL A 44 28.43 27.64 -2.70
N HIS A 45 28.07 27.86 -1.45
CA HIS A 45 26.70 27.71 -0.94
C HIS A 45 25.81 28.71 -1.70
N ARG A 46 24.83 28.22 -2.44
CA ARG A 46 23.58 28.92 -2.80
C ARG A 46 22.51 27.82 -2.83
N SER A 47 21.67 27.62 -1.82
CA SER A 47 20.81 28.58 -1.10
C SER A 47 20.05 29.48 -2.06
N SER A 48 19.04 28.92 -2.71
CA SER A 48 17.90 29.69 -3.22
C SER A 48 16.61 28.88 -3.02
N ILE A 49 16.14 28.87 -1.77
CA ILE A 49 14.72 28.71 -1.46
C ILE A 49 14.07 30.06 -1.76
N SER A 50 13.27 30.14 -2.82
CA SER A 50 12.36 31.25 -3.20
C SER A 50 12.00 31.04 -4.68
N HIS A 51 10.77 30.81 -5.14
CA HIS A 51 9.47 31.41 -4.83
C HIS A 51 8.37 30.46 -5.36
N ARG A 52 7.27 30.23 -4.61
CA ARG A 52 6.07 29.53 -5.13
C ARG A 52 5.38 30.37 -6.22
N PRO A 53 4.90 29.75 -7.30
CA PRO A 53 3.54 29.90 -7.78
C PRO A 53 2.69 28.76 -7.19
N ARG A 54 1.63 29.12 -6.47
CA ARG A 54 0.79 28.23 -5.67
C ARG A 54 -0.47 27.89 -6.48
N GLU A 55 -0.73 26.58 -6.61
CA GLU A 55 -1.96 25.88 -7.04
C GLU A 55 -2.37 25.91 -8.51
N LEU A 56 -2.12 24.77 -9.19
CA LEU A 56 -3.05 24.19 -10.16
C LEU A 56 -3.10 22.67 -9.91
N PHE A 57 -3.86 22.23 -8.90
CA PHE A 57 -4.30 20.85 -8.89
C PHE A 57 -5.34 20.70 -10.02
N LEU A 58 -5.32 19.56 -10.71
CA LEU A 58 -6.34 19.19 -11.69
C LEU A 58 -6.56 17.68 -11.61
N ALA A 59 -6.82 17.18 -10.39
CA ALA A 59 -7.21 15.79 -10.21
C ALA A 59 -8.48 15.54 -11.02
N ASP A 60 -8.35 14.72 -12.07
CA ASP A 60 -9.44 14.38 -12.96
C ASP A 60 -9.94 12.97 -12.62
N ILE A 61 -11.25 12.87 -12.41
CA ILE A 61 -11.92 11.62 -12.10
C ILE A 61 -12.99 11.35 -13.14
N LEU A 62 -13.11 10.13 -13.65
CA LEU A 62 -14.16 9.74 -14.57
C LEU A 62 -15.05 8.65 -13.96
N PRO A 63 -16.38 8.72 -14.19
CA PRO A 63 -17.22 7.54 -14.03
C PRO A 63 -16.80 6.49 -15.08
N PHE A 64 -16.94 5.21 -14.76
CA PHE A 64 -16.56 4.14 -15.68
C PHE A 64 -17.56 2.99 -15.64
N ARG A 65 -17.56 2.19 -16.70
CA ARG A 65 -18.40 0.98 -16.79
C ARG A 65 -17.69 -0.17 -16.09
N ALA A 66 -17.95 -0.33 -14.80
CA ALA A 66 -17.34 -1.37 -13.99
C ALA A 66 -17.77 -2.76 -14.45
N TRP A 67 -16.87 -3.73 -14.35
CA TRP A 67 -17.23 -5.14 -14.29
C TRP A 67 -17.54 -5.49 -12.82
N ARG A 68 -18.61 -6.26 -12.59
CA ARG A 68 -19.07 -6.68 -11.25
C ARG A 68 -19.46 -8.14 -11.26
N TYR A 69 -19.38 -8.79 -10.11
CA TYR A 69 -19.97 -10.12 -9.95
C TYR A 69 -21.48 -10.07 -10.19
N ALA A 70 -21.97 -10.96 -11.05
CA ALA A 70 -23.39 -11.19 -11.20
C ALA A 70 -23.96 -11.85 -9.93
N PRO A 71 -25.25 -11.67 -9.60
CA PRO A 71 -25.87 -12.38 -8.48
C PRO A 71 -25.71 -13.91 -8.55
N ALA A 72 -25.68 -14.47 -9.75
CA ALA A 72 -25.48 -15.91 -9.98
C ALA A 72 -24.05 -16.40 -9.75
N ALA A 73 -23.07 -15.50 -9.57
CA ALA A 73 -21.67 -15.87 -9.33
C ALA A 73 -21.42 -16.48 -7.94
N GLY A 74 -22.36 -16.26 -7.00
CA GLY A 74 -22.27 -16.67 -5.61
C GLY A 74 -22.46 -15.51 -4.64
N ALA A 75 -22.45 -15.79 -3.33
CA ALA A 75 -22.53 -14.75 -2.32
C ALA A 75 -21.25 -13.89 -2.33
N LEU A 76 -21.38 -12.57 -2.45
CA LEU A 76 -20.24 -11.67 -2.67
C LEU A 76 -19.11 -11.83 -1.65
N ARG A 77 -19.44 -12.09 -0.37
CA ARG A 77 -18.46 -12.34 0.71
C ARG A 77 -17.50 -13.50 0.41
N ASP A 78 -17.95 -14.47 -0.39
CA ASP A 78 -17.18 -15.66 -0.76
C ASP A 78 -16.37 -15.43 -2.05
N LEU A 79 -16.64 -14.33 -2.75
CA LEU A 79 -16.02 -13.96 -4.02
C LEU A 79 -14.94 -12.89 -3.86
N ILE A 80 -15.01 -12.06 -2.82
CA ILE A 80 -14.00 -11.04 -2.54
C ILE A 80 -12.82 -11.58 -1.73
N ALA A 81 -11.76 -10.79 -1.65
CA ALA A 81 -10.58 -11.05 -0.84
C ALA A 81 -10.08 -9.74 -0.21
N PRO A 82 -9.39 -9.79 0.94
CA PRO A 82 -8.62 -8.65 1.40
C PRO A 82 -7.50 -8.31 0.40
N PRO A 83 -6.89 -7.12 0.49
CA PRO A 83 -5.77 -6.73 -0.38
C PRO A 83 -4.66 -7.79 -0.41
N TYR A 84 -4.10 -8.03 -1.60
CA TYR A 84 -3.06 -9.06 -1.79
C TYR A 84 -1.86 -8.93 -0.85
N ASP A 85 -1.52 -7.71 -0.43
CA ASP A 85 -0.35 -7.42 0.41
C ASP A 85 -0.54 -7.78 1.90
N VAL A 86 -1.74 -8.24 2.28
CA VAL A 86 -2.04 -8.79 3.61
C VAL A 86 -2.40 -10.28 3.58
N VAL A 87 -2.27 -10.94 2.43
CA VAL A 87 -2.61 -12.36 2.27
C VAL A 87 -1.38 -13.23 2.42
N ASP A 88 -1.33 -14.02 3.49
CA ASP A 88 -0.35 -15.09 3.66
C ASP A 88 -0.79 -16.38 2.91
N ALA A 89 0.10 -17.38 2.88
CA ALA A 89 -0.15 -18.64 2.18
C ALA A 89 -1.35 -19.45 2.73
N ALA A 90 -1.60 -19.36 4.05
CA ALA A 90 -2.70 -20.07 4.68
C ALA A 90 -4.05 -19.42 4.32
N LEU A 91 -4.15 -18.09 4.39
CA LEU A 91 -5.30 -17.31 3.96
C LEU A 91 -5.51 -17.45 2.45
N GLN A 92 -4.47 -17.41 1.62
CA GLN A 92 -4.57 -17.65 0.17
C GLN A 92 -5.23 -19.00 -0.10
N SER A 93 -4.77 -20.06 0.56
CA SER A 93 -5.32 -21.42 0.42
C SER A 93 -6.79 -21.50 0.83
N ARG A 94 -7.17 -20.85 1.95
CA ARG A 94 -8.57 -20.77 2.40
C ARG A 94 -9.46 -20.03 1.42
N LEU A 95 -9.01 -18.89 0.88
CA LEU A 95 -9.74 -18.11 -0.12
C LEU A 95 -9.90 -18.89 -1.43
N TYR A 96 -8.88 -19.63 -1.85
CA TYR A 96 -8.95 -20.55 -2.99
C TYR A 96 -10.02 -21.63 -2.77
N ALA A 97 -10.07 -22.25 -1.59
CA ALA A 97 -11.05 -23.27 -1.27
C ALA A 97 -12.49 -22.73 -1.15
N ARG A 98 -12.65 -21.42 -0.84
CA ARG A 98 -13.94 -20.79 -0.58
C ARG A 98 -14.86 -20.75 -1.79
N SER A 99 -14.33 -20.40 -2.96
CA SER A 99 -15.12 -20.33 -4.19
C SER A 99 -14.24 -20.46 -5.44
N PRO A 100 -14.73 -21.10 -6.52
CA PRO A 100 -14.08 -21.07 -7.83
C PRO A 100 -14.07 -19.65 -8.43
N ASN A 101 -14.97 -18.77 -7.98
CA ASN A 101 -15.09 -17.39 -8.44
C ASN A 101 -14.44 -16.39 -7.48
N ASN A 102 -13.67 -16.85 -6.47
CA ASN A 102 -12.98 -15.94 -5.56
C ASN A 102 -11.88 -15.15 -6.29
N VAL A 103 -11.86 -13.84 -6.08
CA VAL A 103 -10.96 -12.88 -6.72
C VAL A 103 -9.49 -13.14 -6.42
N ILE A 104 -9.16 -13.84 -5.33
CA ILE A 104 -7.77 -14.22 -5.04
C ILE A 104 -7.14 -14.98 -6.20
N ARG A 105 -7.94 -15.74 -6.96
CA ARG A 105 -7.49 -16.54 -8.10
C ARG A 105 -6.98 -15.70 -9.26
N VAL A 106 -7.37 -14.43 -9.33
CA VAL A 106 -6.95 -13.49 -10.37
C VAL A 106 -6.06 -12.37 -9.82
N ASP A 107 -6.18 -12.00 -8.54
CA ASP A 107 -5.37 -10.93 -7.93
C ASP A 107 -4.06 -11.45 -7.31
N LEU A 108 -4.06 -12.65 -6.70
CA LEU A 108 -2.88 -13.27 -6.12
C LEU A 108 -2.93 -14.78 -6.37
N GLY A 109 -2.71 -15.17 -7.61
CA GLY A 109 -2.79 -16.57 -8.02
C GLY A 109 -1.69 -17.45 -7.41
N LEU A 110 -1.98 -18.73 -7.18
CA LEU A 110 -1.02 -19.74 -6.74
C LEU A 110 0.08 -19.93 -7.79
N THR A 111 1.33 -19.97 -7.31
CA THR A 111 2.48 -20.44 -8.08
C THR A 111 2.63 -21.94 -7.93
N THR A 112 3.04 -22.64 -8.99
CA THR A 112 3.32 -24.07 -8.94
C THR A 112 4.73 -24.37 -9.48
N PRO A 113 5.33 -25.53 -9.13
CA PRO A 113 6.62 -25.93 -9.71
C PRO A 113 6.62 -26.10 -11.23
N SER A 114 5.44 -26.20 -11.85
CA SER A 114 5.27 -26.32 -13.30
C SER A 114 5.14 -24.98 -14.02
N ASP A 115 5.14 -23.86 -13.28
CA ASP A 115 4.99 -22.53 -13.86
C ASP A 115 6.12 -22.23 -14.86
N ASN A 116 5.74 -21.67 -16.00
CA ASN A 116 6.63 -21.27 -17.09
C ASN A 116 6.08 -20.01 -17.77
N ASP A 117 6.75 -19.53 -18.82
CA ASP A 117 6.38 -18.28 -19.48
C ASP A 117 4.98 -18.31 -20.12
N CYS A 118 4.49 -19.49 -20.53
CA CYS A 118 3.18 -19.65 -21.17
C CYS A 118 2.07 -20.02 -20.17
N ASP A 119 2.38 -20.77 -19.12
CA ASP A 119 1.44 -21.16 -18.07
C ASP A 119 2.01 -20.80 -16.70
N ASN A 120 1.54 -19.68 -16.16
CA ASN A 120 1.88 -19.21 -14.82
C ASN A 120 0.65 -18.53 -14.20
N ARG A 121 0.78 -18.08 -12.96
CA ARG A 121 -0.33 -17.44 -12.24
C ARG A 121 -0.96 -16.25 -12.98
N TYR A 122 -0.20 -15.50 -13.80
CA TYR A 122 -0.72 -14.35 -14.52
C TYR A 122 -1.50 -14.76 -15.77
N THR A 123 -0.99 -15.72 -16.56
CA THR A 123 -1.72 -16.23 -17.74
C THR A 123 -2.98 -16.98 -17.33
N ARG A 124 -2.94 -17.73 -16.22
CA ARG A 124 -4.13 -18.33 -15.61
C ARG A 124 -5.14 -17.28 -15.11
N ALA A 125 -4.67 -16.18 -14.52
CA ALA A 125 -5.55 -15.08 -14.10
C ALA A 125 -6.29 -14.45 -15.30
N ALA A 126 -5.58 -14.17 -16.40
CA ALA A 126 -6.17 -13.63 -17.62
C ALA A 126 -7.21 -14.59 -18.23
N ALA A 127 -6.86 -15.87 -18.38
CA ALA A 127 -7.77 -16.89 -18.89
C ALA A 127 -9.03 -17.05 -18.02
N LEU A 128 -8.88 -16.94 -16.69
CA LEU A 128 -10.00 -17.02 -15.75
C LEU A 128 -10.90 -15.79 -15.82
N LEU A 129 -10.35 -14.58 -15.91
CA LEU A 129 -11.11 -13.35 -16.10
C LEU A 129 -11.93 -13.38 -17.39
N ASP A 130 -11.33 -13.82 -18.48
CA ASP A 130 -12.00 -13.99 -19.76
C ASP A 130 -13.12 -15.02 -19.69
N ASN A 131 -12.88 -16.13 -19.00
CA ASN A 131 -13.92 -17.12 -18.74
C ASN A 131 -15.06 -16.54 -17.89
N TRP A 132 -14.75 -15.77 -16.84
CA TRP A 132 -15.75 -15.12 -16.00
C TRP A 132 -16.62 -14.14 -16.79
N LYS A 133 -16.02 -13.35 -17.70
CA LYS A 133 -16.75 -12.44 -18.60
C LYS A 133 -17.67 -13.22 -19.54
N ARG A 134 -17.18 -14.29 -20.20
CA ARG A 134 -17.98 -15.11 -21.13
C ARG A 134 -19.09 -15.91 -20.45
N ALA A 135 -18.83 -16.44 -19.26
CA ALA A 135 -19.77 -17.25 -18.50
C ALA A 135 -20.80 -16.42 -17.71
N GLY A 136 -20.74 -15.08 -17.78
CA GLY A 136 -21.63 -14.20 -17.03
C GLY A 136 -21.39 -14.17 -15.53
N VAL A 137 -20.23 -14.65 -15.06
CA VAL A 137 -19.78 -14.49 -13.66
C VAL A 137 -19.50 -13.02 -13.38
N LEU A 138 -18.88 -12.33 -14.34
CA LEU A 138 -18.76 -10.88 -14.36
C LEU A 138 -19.70 -10.28 -15.40
N VAL A 139 -20.42 -9.24 -15.01
CA VAL A 139 -21.30 -8.44 -15.89
C VAL A 139 -20.81 -7.00 -15.87
N ARG A 140 -20.80 -6.36 -17.05
CA ARG A 140 -20.37 -4.97 -17.20
C ARG A 140 -21.55 -4.03 -17.01
N ASP A 141 -21.37 -2.97 -16.24
CA ASP A 141 -22.35 -1.91 -16.08
C ASP A 141 -22.78 -1.35 -17.46
N SER A 142 -24.07 -1.06 -17.62
CA SER A 142 -24.62 -0.54 -18.87
C SER A 142 -24.26 0.93 -19.11
N LYS A 143 -23.98 1.67 -18.05
CA LYS A 143 -23.60 3.09 -18.06
C LYS A 143 -22.34 3.32 -17.21
N PRO A 144 -21.55 4.36 -17.51
CA PRO A 144 -20.46 4.75 -16.63
C PRO A 144 -21.03 5.31 -15.31
N THR A 145 -20.46 4.89 -14.19
CA THR A 145 -20.87 5.36 -12.85
C THR A 145 -19.68 5.76 -11.99
N LEU A 146 -19.90 6.67 -11.04
CA LEU A 146 -19.10 6.73 -9.81
C LEU A 146 -19.75 5.77 -8.82
N THR A 147 -18.99 4.84 -8.23
CA THR A 147 -19.56 3.91 -7.26
C THR A 147 -19.31 4.42 -5.85
N PHE A 148 -20.31 5.04 -5.23
CA PHE A 148 -20.22 5.46 -3.84
C PHE A 148 -20.17 4.25 -2.91
N VAL A 149 -19.38 4.37 -1.85
CA VAL A 149 -19.09 3.31 -0.89
C VAL A 149 -19.30 3.84 0.52
N GLN A 150 -20.02 3.07 1.34
CA GLN A 150 -20.13 3.28 2.78
C GLN A 150 -19.67 2.03 3.50
N GLU A 151 -18.72 2.18 4.42
CA GLU A 151 -18.20 1.09 5.24
C GLU A 151 -18.56 1.33 6.71
N SER A 152 -19.30 0.41 7.30
CA SER A 152 -19.54 0.35 8.74
C SER A 152 -18.64 -0.70 9.35
N TYR A 153 -17.82 -0.33 10.33
CA TYR A 153 -16.81 -1.22 10.91
C TYR A 153 -16.56 -0.91 12.38
N VAL A 154 -15.93 -1.85 13.08
CA VAL A 154 -15.37 -1.63 14.42
C VAL A 154 -13.85 -1.76 14.28
N GLY A 155 -13.13 -0.72 14.68
CA GLY A 155 -11.67 -0.73 14.57
C GLY A 155 -11.00 -1.61 15.63
N PRO A 156 -9.67 -1.81 15.56
CA PRO A 156 -8.91 -2.48 16.62
C PRO A 156 -9.03 -1.83 17.99
N ASP A 157 -9.44 -0.56 18.05
CA ASP A 157 -9.74 0.18 19.28
C ASP A 157 -11.16 -0.08 19.84
N GLY A 158 -11.94 -0.96 19.20
CA GLY A 158 -13.29 -1.33 19.64
C GLY A 158 -14.37 -0.28 19.36
N HIS A 159 -14.04 0.84 18.70
CA HIS A 159 -14.99 1.90 18.43
C HIS A 159 -15.68 1.73 17.07
N PRO A 160 -17.03 1.76 17.02
CA PRO A 160 -17.77 1.68 15.76
C PRO A 160 -17.60 2.97 14.96
N ARG A 161 -17.37 2.84 13.66
CA ARG A 161 -17.19 3.94 12.71
C ARG A 161 -17.94 3.68 11.42
N MET A 162 -18.17 4.76 10.68
CA MET A 162 -18.79 4.73 9.36
C MET A 162 -18.04 5.66 8.40
N ARG A 163 -17.31 5.08 7.45
CA ARG A 163 -16.52 5.80 6.44
C ARG A 163 -17.30 5.92 5.14
N HIS A 164 -17.16 7.05 4.46
CA HIS A 164 -17.67 7.26 3.11
C HIS A 164 -16.52 7.50 2.12
N GLY A 165 -16.80 7.15 0.88
CA GLY A 165 -15.96 7.47 -0.26
C GLY A 165 -16.61 7.00 -1.54
N PHE A 166 -15.87 6.96 -2.63
CA PHE A 166 -16.38 6.45 -3.90
C PHE A 166 -15.25 5.93 -4.78
N LEU A 167 -15.58 4.98 -5.66
CA LEU A 167 -14.69 4.42 -6.66
C LEU A 167 -14.85 5.18 -7.97
N ALA A 168 -13.72 5.55 -8.57
CA ALA A 168 -13.63 6.27 -9.85
C ALA A 168 -12.41 5.80 -10.65
N ALA A 169 -12.40 6.12 -11.94
CA ALA A 169 -11.17 6.12 -12.73
C ALA A 169 -10.46 7.45 -12.49
N VAL A 170 -9.28 7.44 -11.86
CA VAL A 170 -8.51 8.65 -11.54
C VAL A 170 -7.36 8.80 -12.51
N ARG A 171 -7.19 9.99 -13.09
CA ARG A 171 -6.12 10.23 -14.05
C ARG A 171 -4.76 10.02 -13.41
N LEU A 172 -3.90 9.30 -14.11
CA LEU A 172 -2.52 9.05 -13.67
C LEU A 172 -1.66 10.28 -13.92
N HIS A 173 -0.90 10.67 -12.90
CA HIS A 173 0.09 11.75 -12.92
C HIS A 173 1.38 11.24 -12.30
N HIS A 174 2.52 11.56 -12.90
CA HIS A 174 3.79 11.39 -12.21
C HIS A 174 3.83 12.31 -10.98
N PHE A 175 4.58 11.90 -9.96
CA PHE A 175 4.60 12.59 -8.67
C PHE A 175 5.19 14.02 -8.75
N ASP A 176 6.08 14.28 -9.71
CA ASP A 176 6.64 15.60 -9.99
C ASP A 176 5.64 16.59 -10.61
N GLU A 177 4.50 16.10 -11.14
CA GLU A 177 3.40 16.95 -11.59
C GLU A 177 2.62 17.57 -10.42
N GLY A 178 2.82 17.10 -9.19
CA GLY A 178 2.24 17.71 -7.99
C GLY A 178 0.71 17.55 -7.87
N VAL A 179 0.11 16.54 -8.51
CA VAL A 179 -1.32 16.21 -8.39
C VAL A 179 -1.55 15.06 -7.39
N VAL A 180 -0.72 14.02 -7.46
CA VAL A 180 -0.79 12.85 -6.59
C VAL A 180 0.50 12.74 -5.79
N PHE A 181 0.37 12.59 -4.47
CA PHE A 181 1.47 12.60 -3.52
C PHE A 181 1.60 11.24 -2.82
N PRO A 182 2.77 10.56 -2.96
CA PRO A 182 3.06 9.38 -2.18
C PRO A 182 3.53 9.78 -0.78
N HIS A 183 3.31 8.90 0.20
CA HIS A 183 3.84 9.08 1.55
C HIS A 183 4.69 7.90 2.03
N GLU A 184 4.80 6.82 1.26
CA GLU A 184 5.61 5.64 1.58
C GLU A 184 6.55 5.31 0.41
N LEU A 185 7.68 4.67 0.73
CA LEU A 185 8.57 4.07 -0.26
C LEU A 185 7.94 2.81 -0.88
N THR A 186 8.47 2.40 -2.02
CA THR A 186 8.02 1.19 -2.75
C THR A 186 9.19 0.28 -3.08
N PHE A 187 8.91 -1.02 -3.15
CA PHE A 187 9.90 -2.05 -3.44
C PHE A 187 9.75 -2.63 -4.85
N ALA A 188 10.86 -3.11 -5.42
CA ALA A 188 10.88 -3.66 -6.77
C ALA A 188 10.02 -4.92 -6.94
N GLY A 189 10.06 -5.85 -5.97
CA GLY A 189 9.35 -7.14 -6.05
C GLY A 189 7.83 -6.99 -6.24
N PRO A 190 7.11 -6.31 -5.33
CA PRO A 190 5.67 -6.06 -5.48
C PRO A 190 5.32 -5.31 -6.78
N LYS A 191 6.16 -4.37 -7.23
CA LYS A 191 5.93 -3.66 -8.50
C LYS A 191 6.02 -4.57 -9.71
N GLU A 192 7.01 -5.46 -9.74
CA GLU A 192 7.18 -6.40 -10.86
C GLU A 192 6.05 -7.44 -10.91
N ASP A 193 5.59 -7.92 -9.75
CA ASP A 193 4.43 -8.80 -9.66
C ASP A 193 3.15 -8.14 -10.20
N ARG A 194 2.83 -6.92 -9.75
CA ARG A 194 1.68 -6.17 -10.25
C ARG A 194 1.81 -5.83 -11.73
N TRP A 195 3.03 -5.51 -12.18
CA TRP A 195 3.33 -5.22 -13.58
C TRP A 195 2.96 -6.40 -14.49
N ARG A 196 3.46 -7.60 -14.18
CA ARG A 196 3.16 -8.81 -14.97
C ARG A 196 1.68 -9.13 -14.98
N LEU A 197 1.00 -8.96 -13.84
CA LEU A 197 -0.43 -9.17 -13.74
C LEU A 197 -1.21 -8.18 -14.62
N MET A 198 -0.92 -6.89 -14.53
CA MET A 198 -1.58 -5.85 -15.31
C MET A 198 -1.31 -5.99 -16.81
N LEU A 199 -0.07 -6.32 -17.19
CA LEU A 199 0.32 -6.55 -18.59
C LEU A 199 -0.40 -7.76 -19.20
N THR A 200 -0.64 -8.81 -18.42
CA THR A 200 -1.27 -10.04 -18.93
C THR A 200 -2.79 -9.95 -18.92
N THR A 201 -3.37 -9.30 -17.90
CA THR A 201 -4.83 -9.27 -17.70
C THR A 201 -5.50 -8.07 -18.34
N HIS A 202 -4.78 -6.95 -18.54
CA HIS A 202 -5.34 -5.68 -18.99
C HIS A 202 -6.48 -5.19 -18.08
N MET A 203 -6.38 -5.45 -16.77
CA MET A 203 -7.41 -5.09 -15.79
C MET A 203 -6.83 -4.40 -14.57
N GLY A 204 -7.51 -3.36 -14.09
CA GLY A 204 -7.38 -2.83 -12.73
C GLY A 204 -8.22 -3.67 -11.77
N LEU A 205 -7.59 -4.62 -11.08
CA LEU A 205 -8.28 -5.59 -10.21
C LEU A 205 -8.51 -5.08 -8.79
N SER A 206 -7.60 -4.26 -8.27
CA SER A 206 -7.64 -3.73 -6.91
C SER A 206 -7.46 -2.22 -6.92
N PRO A 207 -8.30 -1.46 -6.18
CA PRO A 207 -8.25 0.01 -6.19
C PRO A 207 -7.01 0.54 -5.48
N VAL A 208 -6.47 1.67 -5.92
CA VAL A 208 -5.60 2.52 -5.10
C VAL A 208 -6.47 3.30 -4.12
N PHE A 209 -6.08 3.39 -2.84
CA PHE A 209 -6.79 4.21 -1.87
C PHE A 209 -6.16 5.61 -1.87
N LEU A 210 -6.91 6.60 -2.37
CA LEU A 210 -6.54 8.00 -2.39
C LEU A 210 -7.35 8.80 -1.37
N LEU A 211 -6.70 9.76 -0.75
CA LEU A 211 -7.29 10.76 0.12
C LEU A 211 -7.35 12.10 -0.61
N TYR A 212 -8.41 12.85 -0.36
CA TYR A 212 -8.51 14.26 -0.73
C TYR A 212 -8.87 15.08 0.50
N ASP A 213 -8.45 16.34 0.50
CA ASP A 213 -8.73 17.27 1.60
C ASP A 213 -9.84 18.23 1.17
N LEU A 214 -11.03 18.03 1.73
CA LEU A 214 -12.20 18.86 1.48
C LEU A 214 -13.02 19.03 2.78
N PRO A 215 -12.69 20.01 3.64
CA PRO A 215 -13.27 20.14 4.98
C PRO A 215 -14.80 20.24 5.06
N GLY A 216 -15.48 20.68 4.00
CA GLY A 216 -16.96 20.74 3.93
C GLY A 216 -17.64 19.46 3.44
N ASP A 217 -16.86 18.48 2.96
CA ASP A 217 -17.29 17.20 2.39
C ASP A 217 -18.54 17.28 1.48
N GLN A 218 -18.58 18.29 0.61
CA GLN A 218 -19.76 18.60 -0.20
C GLN A 218 -20.14 17.45 -1.15
N ILE A 219 -19.18 16.58 -1.50
CA ILE A 219 -19.40 15.40 -2.34
C ILE A 219 -20.28 14.38 -1.58
N THR A 220 -19.87 13.98 -0.38
CA THR A 220 -20.63 13.05 0.46
C THR A 220 -21.97 13.65 0.87
N ALA A 221 -22.01 14.95 1.19
CA ALA A 221 -23.26 15.64 1.53
C ALA A 221 -24.26 15.63 0.36
N ALA A 222 -23.81 15.98 -0.84
CA ALA A 222 -24.65 15.95 -2.05
C ALA A 222 -25.15 14.53 -2.34
N TRP A 223 -24.27 13.54 -2.26
CA TRP A 223 -24.64 12.12 -2.43
C TRP A 223 -25.70 11.69 -1.41
N LYS A 224 -25.51 11.94 -0.11
CA LYS A 224 -26.47 11.59 0.95
C LYS A 224 -27.83 12.24 0.77
N SER A 225 -27.87 13.47 0.26
CA SER A 225 -29.11 14.21 0.02
C SER A 225 -29.86 13.75 -1.24
N GLY A 226 -29.17 13.11 -2.18
CA GLY A 226 -29.71 12.65 -3.46
C GLY A 226 -29.60 11.12 -3.62
N PRO A 227 -28.73 10.60 -4.51
CA PRO A 227 -28.67 9.17 -4.83
C PRO A 227 -28.44 8.23 -3.64
N GLY A 228 -27.78 8.69 -2.58
CA GLY A 228 -27.53 7.90 -1.37
C GLY A 228 -28.78 7.59 -0.52
N ARG A 229 -29.94 8.17 -0.86
CA ARG A 229 -31.23 7.87 -0.21
C ARG A 229 -31.86 6.56 -0.68
N SER A 230 -31.43 6.03 -1.83
CA SER A 230 -31.91 4.73 -2.31
C SER A 230 -31.22 3.60 -1.57
N ASP A 231 -31.78 2.40 -1.67
CA ASP A 231 -31.10 1.21 -1.18
C ASP A 231 -29.77 0.99 -1.93
N PRO A 232 -28.73 0.48 -1.24
CA PRO A 232 -27.49 0.09 -1.89
C PRO A 232 -27.73 -1.07 -2.87
N VAL A 233 -27.05 -1.04 -4.01
CA VAL A 233 -27.12 -2.11 -5.02
C VAL A 233 -26.39 -3.36 -4.54
N LEU A 234 -25.30 -3.18 -3.79
CA LEU A 234 -24.52 -4.28 -3.21
C LEU A 234 -24.27 -4.02 -1.73
N VAL A 235 -24.41 -5.07 -0.93
CA VAL A 235 -24.08 -5.09 0.49
C VAL A 235 -23.29 -6.35 0.78
N VAL A 236 -22.15 -6.21 1.45
CA VAL A 236 -21.31 -7.34 1.85
C VAL A 236 -20.71 -7.07 3.22
N THR A 237 -20.72 -8.09 4.07
CA THR A 237 -19.99 -8.09 5.34
C THR A 237 -18.85 -9.09 5.23
N ASP A 238 -17.63 -8.62 5.46
CA ASP A 238 -16.44 -9.48 5.44
C ASP A 238 -16.28 -10.28 6.74
N GLU A 239 -15.26 -11.13 6.80
CA GLU A 239 -14.98 -11.95 7.99
C GLU A 239 -14.55 -11.15 9.21
N GLN A 240 -14.12 -9.89 9.02
CA GLN A 240 -13.76 -8.98 10.11
C GLN A 240 -14.97 -8.16 10.60
N GLY A 241 -16.16 -8.40 10.04
CA GLY A 241 -17.39 -7.70 10.41
C GLY A 241 -17.55 -6.33 9.75
N THR A 242 -16.65 -5.93 8.84
CA THR A 242 -16.81 -4.69 8.07
C THR A 242 -17.91 -4.86 7.05
N THR A 243 -18.96 -4.05 7.15
CA THR A 243 -20.08 -4.04 6.19
C THR A 243 -19.88 -2.92 5.18
N THR A 244 -19.61 -3.31 3.93
CA THR A 244 -19.45 -2.43 2.78
C THR A 244 -20.76 -2.37 1.97
N ARG A 245 -21.22 -1.16 1.67
CA ARG A 245 -22.41 -0.88 0.84
C ARG A 245 -22.01 -0.06 -0.37
N LEU A 246 -22.56 -0.37 -1.53
CA LEU A 246 -22.19 0.25 -2.80
C LEU A 246 -23.40 0.80 -3.56
N TRP A 247 -23.24 2.01 -4.09
CA TRP A 247 -24.20 2.70 -4.96
C TRP A 247 -23.49 3.12 -6.26
N PRO A 248 -23.65 2.37 -7.37
CA PRO A 248 -23.31 2.85 -8.69
C PRO A 248 -24.23 4.03 -9.05
N VAL A 249 -23.65 5.22 -9.23
CA VAL A 249 -24.39 6.45 -9.49
C VAL A 249 -24.01 7.04 -10.86
N ASP A 250 -25.02 7.26 -11.71
CA ASP A 250 -24.92 7.93 -13.03
C ASP A 250 -25.48 9.38 -13.02
N ASP A 251 -25.69 9.96 -11.83
CA ASP A 251 -26.17 11.33 -11.67
C ASP A 251 -25.13 12.35 -12.18
N VAL A 252 -25.48 13.02 -13.28
CA VAL A 252 -24.58 13.92 -14.02
C VAL A 252 -24.17 15.14 -13.18
N GLU A 253 -25.07 15.68 -12.37
CA GLU A 253 -24.82 16.87 -11.56
C GLU A 253 -23.87 16.56 -10.40
N LEU A 254 -24.10 15.44 -9.70
CA LEU A 254 -23.22 14.97 -8.65
C LEU A 254 -21.82 14.63 -9.19
N ILE A 255 -21.75 13.94 -10.35
CA ILE A 255 -20.47 13.62 -10.99
C ILE A 255 -19.70 14.90 -11.35
N ARG A 256 -20.38 15.90 -11.92
CA ARG A 256 -19.76 17.19 -12.25
C ARG A 256 -19.27 17.92 -11.00
N ALA A 257 -20.09 17.95 -9.95
CA ALA A 257 -19.74 18.57 -8.68
C ALA A 257 -18.52 17.88 -8.02
N ALA A 258 -18.45 16.55 -8.06
CA ALA A 258 -17.31 15.79 -7.56
C ALA A 258 -16.03 16.09 -8.34
N LYS A 259 -16.10 16.08 -9.68
CA LYS A 259 -14.98 16.48 -10.55
C LYS A 259 -14.47 17.88 -10.21
N GLN A 260 -15.39 18.85 -10.10
CA GLN A 260 -15.02 20.24 -9.81
C GLN A 260 -14.39 20.38 -8.42
N ALA A 261 -14.96 19.75 -7.40
CA ALA A 261 -14.44 19.82 -6.03
C ALA A 261 -13.02 19.23 -5.90
N LEU A 262 -12.75 18.13 -6.63
CA LEU A 262 -11.46 17.45 -6.57
C LEU A 262 -10.41 18.10 -7.46
N SER A 263 -10.82 18.82 -8.50
CA SER A 263 -9.88 19.51 -9.37
C SER A 263 -8.92 20.36 -8.54
N SER A 264 -9.39 21.08 -7.53
CA SER A 264 -8.58 21.92 -6.65
C SER A 264 -7.94 21.21 -5.44
N SER A 265 -7.99 19.88 -5.32
CA SER A 265 -7.48 19.15 -4.15
C SER A 265 -6.31 18.23 -4.53
N PRO A 266 -5.19 18.25 -3.78
CA PRO A 266 -4.15 17.24 -3.95
C PRO A 266 -4.69 15.86 -3.55
N LEU A 267 -4.28 14.83 -4.26
CA LEU A 267 -4.58 13.45 -3.87
C LEU A 267 -3.39 12.83 -3.14
N ILE A 268 -3.61 12.26 -1.96
CA ILE A 268 -2.57 11.58 -1.18
C ILE A 268 -2.84 10.07 -1.20
N ILE A 269 -1.84 9.26 -1.53
CA ILE A 269 -2.03 7.80 -1.62
C ILE A 269 -2.06 7.19 -0.21
N ALA A 270 -3.23 6.94 0.38
CA ALA A 270 -3.35 6.24 1.67
C ALA A 270 -2.82 4.80 1.63
N ASP A 271 -3.12 4.07 0.55
CA ASP A 271 -2.71 2.67 0.37
C ASP A 271 -2.61 2.35 -1.12
N GLY A 272 -1.60 1.57 -1.51
CA GLY A 272 -1.41 1.14 -2.90
C GLY A 272 -0.37 1.92 -3.71
N HIS A 273 0.69 2.43 -3.08
CA HIS A 273 1.83 3.05 -3.77
C HIS A 273 2.43 2.13 -4.86
N HIS A 274 2.58 0.83 -4.57
CA HIS A 274 3.01 -0.16 -5.57
C HIS A 274 2.06 -0.25 -6.78
N ARG A 275 0.74 -0.22 -6.53
CA ARG A 275 -0.30 -0.28 -7.57
C ARG A 275 -0.28 0.99 -8.42
N TYR A 276 -0.15 2.16 -7.80
CA TYR A 276 -0.09 3.44 -8.51
C TYR A 276 1.15 3.55 -9.40
N GLU A 277 2.35 3.27 -8.87
CA GLU A 277 3.59 3.29 -9.66
C GLU A 277 3.57 2.26 -10.80
N THR A 278 2.95 1.10 -10.58
CA THR A 278 2.77 0.09 -11.65
C THR A 278 1.80 0.57 -12.73
N ALA A 279 0.71 1.24 -12.34
CA ALA A 279 -0.25 1.81 -13.28
C ALA A 279 0.38 2.92 -14.13
N LEU A 280 1.26 3.77 -13.54
CA LEU A 280 2.08 4.72 -14.31
C LEU A 280 2.96 4.00 -15.34
N ARG A 281 3.69 2.97 -14.92
CA ARG A 281 4.53 2.16 -15.83
C ARG A 281 3.71 1.56 -16.98
N TYR A 282 2.48 1.09 -16.70
CA TYR A 282 1.57 0.55 -17.71
C TYR A 282 1.06 1.60 -18.69
N ARG A 283 0.63 2.77 -18.19
CA ARG A 283 0.25 3.90 -19.04
C ARG A 283 1.38 4.28 -20.00
N ASP A 284 2.59 4.43 -19.48
CA ASP A 284 3.74 4.87 -20.28
C ASP A 284 4.09 3.83 -21.35
N HIS A 285 4.06 2.54 -21.00
CA HIS A 285 4.22 1.45 -21.96
C HIS A 285 3.16 1.46 -23.07
N GLN A 286 1.89 1.73 -22.73
CA GLN A 286 0.83 1.84 -23.73
C GLN A 286 1.01 3.05 -24.66
N ARG A 287 1.51 4.17 -24.13
CA ARG A 287 1.87 5.35 -24.93
C ARG A 287 3.01 5.05 -25.90
N GLU A 288 4.02 4.30 -25.48
CA GLU A 288 5.12 3.83 -26.34
C GLU A 288 4.61 2.96 -27.48
N ILE A 289 3.79 1.94 -27.18
CA ILE A 289 3.17 1.07 -28.21
C ILE A 289 2.34 1.91 -29.20
N ALA A 290 1.56 2.88 -28.71
CA ALA A 290 0.75 3.75 -29.56
C ALA A 290 1.62 4.66 -30.45
N ALA A 291 2.75 5.15 -29.94
CA ALA A 291 3.71 5.94 -30.71
C ALA A 291 4.38 5.11 -31.81
N ASP A 292 4.79 3.88 -31.50
CA ASP A 292 5.42 2.96 -32.46
C ASP A 292 4.47 2.60 -33.61
N LYS A 293 3.19 2.32 -33.31
CA LYS A 293 2.15 2.07 -34.33
C LYS A 293 1.91 3.28 -35.25
N ARG A 294 1.98 4.50 -34.71
CA ARG A 294 1.88 5.74 -35.50
C ARG A 294 3.10 5.92 -36.40
N ALA A 295 4.29 5.59 -35.89
CA ALA A 295 5.55 5.69 -36.63
C ALA A 295 5.68 4.62 -37.74
N SER A 296 5.21 3.39 -37.51
CA SER A 296 5.27 2.28 -38.47
C SER A 296 4.29 2.44 -39.66
N GLY A 297 3.36 3.40 -39.59
CA GLY A 297 2.42 3.70 -40.67
C GLY A 297 1.27 2.70 -40.81
N GLU A 298 1.12 1.74 -39.88
CA GLU A 298 -0.01 0.80 -39.81
C GLU A 298 -1.37 1.53 -39.66
N ASP A 299 -1.36 2.80 -39.24
CA ASP A 299 -2.56 3.61 -39.04
C ASP A 299 -2.98 4.45 -40.28
N ARG A 300 -2.21 4.42 -41.38
CA ARG A 300 -2.49 5.24 -42.58
C ARG A 300 -3.81 4.91 -43.29
N GLY A 301 -4.36 3.70 -43.08
CA GLY A 301 -5.62 3.25 -43.68
C GLY A 301 -6.89 3.63 -42.91
N LYS A 302 -6.79 3.97 -41.61
CA LYS A 302 -7.94 4.30 -40.73
C LYS A 302 -7.92 5.73 -40.19
N ALA A 303 -6.77 6.40 -40.25
CA ALA A 303 -6.54 7.72 -39.64
C ALA A 303 -7.44 8.86 -40.15
N ARG A 304 -7.98 8.81 -41.37
CA ARG A 304 -8.78 9.95 -41.91
C ARG A 304 -10.25 9.97 -41.46
N ALA A 305 -10.80 8.82 -41.05
CA ALA A 305 -12.15 8.74 -40.48
C ALA A 305 -12.13 8.78 -38.94
N GLN A 306 -11.07 8.24 -38.31
CA GLN A 306 -10.93 8.20 -36.85
C GLN A 306 -10.50 9.55 -36.24
N ALA A 307 -9.76 10.39 -36.97
CA ALA A 307 -9.25 11.67 -36.46
C ALA A 307 -10.33 12.73 -36.15
N ALA A 308 -11.55 12.59 -36.70
CA ALA A 308 -12.68 13.47 -36.37
C ALA A 308 -13.46 13.01 -35.12
N ILE A 309 -13.28 11.76 -34.68
CA ILE A 309 -13.95 11.16 -33.51
C ILE A 309 -12.98 11.06 -32.31
N ALA A 310 -11.67 10.93 -32.55
CA ALA A 310 -10.61 10.86 -31.54
C ALA A 310 -10.37 12.18 -30.75
N SER A 311 -11.22 13.19 -30.94
CA SER A 311 -11.15 14.47 -30.22
C SER A 311 -11.81 14.42 -28.83
N ALA A 312 -12.47 13.33 -28.44
CA ALA A 312 -13.33 13.31 -27.25
C ALA A 312 -13.10 12.16 -26.25
N THR A 313 -12.31 11.14 -26.58
CA THR A 313 -12.14 9.96 -25.74
C THR A 313 -10.68 9.71 -25.38
N VAL A 314 -10.42 9.43 -24.10
CA VAL A 314 -9.07 9.18 -23.57
C VAL A 314 -8.93 7.68 -23.31
N PRO A 315 -7.79 7.04 -23.66
CA PRO A 315 -7.58 5.62 -23.38
C PRO A 315 -7.74 5.29 -21.90
N ALA A 316 -8.36 4.15 -21.60
CA ALA A 316 -8.58 3.71 -20.21
C ALA A 316 -7.28 3.52 -19.42
N SER A 317 -6.17 3.23 -20.10
CA SER A 317 -4.83 3.12 -19.54
C SER A 317 -4.26 4.44 -18.99
N GLU A 318 -4.87 5.58 -19.30
CA GLU A 318 -4.52 6.89 -18.74
C GLU A 318 -5.03 7.09 -17.30
N TYR A 319 -5.87 6.17 -16.82
CA TYR A 319 -6.52 6.23 -15.53
C TYR A 319 -6.24 4.97 -14.71
N VAL A 320 -6.36 5.09 -13.39
CA VAL A 320 -6.28 3.99 -12.43
C VAL A 320 -7.59 3.84 -11.67
N LEU A 321 -7.99 2.61 -11.39
CA LEU A 321 -9.07 2.34 -10.45
C LEU A 321 -8.65 2.84 -9.06
N ALA A 322 -9.40 3.78 -8.51
CA ALA A 322 -9.13 4.30 -7.19
C ALA A 322 -10.40 4.43 -6.35
N TYR A 323 -10.24 4.23 -5.04
CA TYR A 323 -11.19 4.64 -4.03
C TYR A 323 -10.74 5.95 -3.43
N LEU A 324 -11.64 6.94 -3.41
CA LEU A 324 -11.39 8.26 -2.87
C LEU A 324 -12.17 8.44 -1.57
N SER A 325 -11.47 8.80 -0.49
CA SER A 325 -12.09 9.17 0.78
C SER A 325 -11.61 10.55 1.23
N ASN A 326 -12.49 11.27 1.90
CA ASN A 326 -12.18 12.59 2.41
C ASN A 326 -11.36 12.48 3.71
N MET A 327 -10.30 13.26 3.84
CA MET A 327 -9.53 13.35 5.09
C MET A 327 -10.37 13.86 6.26
N ALA A 328 -11.44 14.62 5.97
CA ALA A 328 -12.37 15.13 6.97
C ALA A 328 -13.49 14.14 7.35
N ASP A 329 -13.56 12.95 6.73
CA ASP A 329 -14.57 11.95 7.09
C ASP A 329 -14.28 11.39 8.51
N PRO A 330 -15.21 11.51 9.47
CA PRO A 330 -14.98 11.07 10.85
C PRO A 330 -14.84 9.54 11.00
N GLY A 331 -15.25 8.79 9.98
CA GLY A 331 -15.04 7.35 9.88
C GLY A 331 -13.71 6.97 9.24
N LEU A 332 -12.87 7.89 8.79
CA LEU A 332 -11.51 7.58 8.37
C LEU A 332 -10.61 7.38 9.59
N ALA A 333 -10.10 6.16 9.79
CA ALA A 333 -9.20 5.85 10.90
C ALA A 333 -7.80 5.47 10.40
N VAL A 334 -6.79 5.94 11.14
CA VAL A 334 -5.40 5.51 11.01
C VAL A 334 -4.98 4.92 12.34
N TYR A 335 -4.53 3.67 12.32
CA TYR A 335 -4.05 2.96 13.49
C TYR A 335 -2.53 2.89 13.51
N ALA A 336 -1.99 2.71 14.72
CA ALA A 336 -0.58 2.43 14.91
C ALA A 336 -0.25 1.03 14.37
N THR A 337 1.01 0.83 14.02
CA THR A 337 1.56 -0.49 13.73
C THR A 337 2.60 -0.79 14.78
N HIS A 338 2.31 -1.63 15.76
CA HIS A 338 3.21 -2.01 16.85
C HIS A 338 4.36 -2.89 16.34
N ARG A 339 5.50 -2.88 17.04
CA ARG A 339 6.71 -3.61 16.64
C ARG A 339 7.06 -4.62 17.73
N LEU A 340 7.07 -5.89 17.39
CA LEU A 340 7.51 -6.97 18.26
C LEU A 340 8.85 -7.47 17.77
N VAL A 341 9.77 -7.70 18.70
CA VAL A 341 11.14 -8.06 18.41
C VAL A 341 11.45 -9.46 18.90
N SER A 342 11.92 -10.32 17.99
CA SER A 342 12.32 -11.71 18.26
C SER A 342 13.84 -11.86 18.27
N GLY A 343 14.35 -12.91 18.93
CA GLY A 343 15.77 -13.25 18.95
C GLY A 343 16.64 -12.34 19.83
N LEU A 344 16.05 -11.55 20.72
CA LEU A 344 16.82 -10.73 21.67
C LEU A 344 17.30 -11.56 22.86
N ASP A 345 18.50 -11.26 23.35
CA ASP A 345 18.99 -11.79 24.63
C ASP A 345 18.08 -11.28 25.78
N PRO A 346 17.51 -12.15 26.63
CA PRO A 346 16.74 -11.73 27.79
C PRO A 346 17.47 -10.74 28.70
N GLN A 347 18.81 -10.82 28.83
CA GLN A 347 19.60 -9.87 29.62
C GLN A 347 19.62 -8.48 28.99
N LEU A 348 19.69 -8.42 27.65
CA LEU A 348 19.57 -7.16 26.92
C LEU A 348 18.18 -6.55 27.16
N VAL A 349 17.12 -7.36 27.07
CA VAL A 349 15.74 -6.91 27.31
C VAL A 349 15.56 -6.36 28.73
N LEU A 350 16.08 -7.05 29.75
CA LEU A 350 16.05 -6.59 31.14
C LEU A 350 16.77 -5.25 31.34
N ALA A 351 17.84 -5.01 30.58
CA ALA A 351 18.62 -3.77 30.64
C ALA A 351 18.00 -2.61 29.81
N LEU A 352 16.99 -2.88 28.96
CA LEU A 352 16.42 -1.86 28.07
C LEU A 352 15.84 -0.64 28.79
N PRO A 353 15.01 -0.78 29.86
CA PRO A 353 14.47 0.39 30.53
C PRO A 353 15.56 1.32 31.06
N HIS A 354 16.68 0.77 31.54
CA HIS A 354 17.82 1.57 32.00
C HIS A 354 18.58 2.21 30.82
N THR A 355 18.89 1.43 29.78
CA THR A 355 19.61 1.90 28.58
C THR A 355 18.88 3.05 27.90
N LEU A 356 17.55 2.97 27.82
CA LEU A 356 16.72 3.99 27.18
C LEU A 356 16.61 5.29 27.99
N THR A 357 17.06 5.33 29.26
CA THR A 357 17.01 6.57 30.06
C THR A 357 17.87 7.70 29.50
N GLU A 358 18.86 7.39 28.66
CA GLU A 358 19.71 8.37 27.99
C GLU A 358 18.89 9.32 27.09
N ASP A 359 18.01 8.77 26.26
CA ASP A 359 17.21 9.55 25.30
C ASP A 359 15.75 9.76 25.75
N PHE A 360 15.25 8.92 26.67
CA PHE A 360 13.86 8.91 27.09
C PHE A 360 13.70 9.18 28.59
N VAL A 361 12.60 9.86 28.95
CA VAL A 361 12.01 9.75 30.27
C VAL A 361 11.31 8.40 30.32
N VAL A 362 11.81 7.50 31.15
CA VAL A 362 11.29 6.15 31.33
C VAL A 362 10.47 6.10 32.61
N GLU A 363 9.20 5.72 32.49
CA GLU A 363 8.25 5.60 33.59
C GLU A 363 7.83 4.14 33.73
N GLU A 364 7.99 3.57 34.91
CA GLU A 364 7.37 2.29 35.25
C GLU A 364 5.87 2.53 35.44
N LEU A 365 5.04 1.84 34.65
CA LEU A 365 3.60 2.08 34.64
C LEU A 365 2.94 1.25 35.75
N ALA A 366 2.51 1.95 36.82
CA ALA A 366 1.85 1.32 37.96
C ALA A 366 0.38 0.95 37.68
N GLY A 367 0.08 -0.36 37.67
CA GLY A 367 -1.26 -1.00 37.71
C GLY A 367 -2.09 -0.95 36.40
N PRO A 368 -3.17 -1.78 36.26
CA PRO A 368 -3.55 -3.00 37.00
C PRO A 368 -2.66 -4.19 36.57
N ALA A 369 -3.01 -5.44 36.92
CA ALA A 369 -2.33 -6.66 36.46
C ALA A 369 -2.23 -6.83 34.92
N ASP A 370 -2.72 -5.85 34.14
CA ASP A 370 -2.78 -5.85 32.70
C ASP A 370 -1.86 -4.77 32.09
N PRO A 371 -0.74 -5.15 31.47
CA PRO A 371 0.20 -4.22 30.83
C PRO A 371 -0.40 -3.49 29.62
N GLN A 372 -1.42 -4.08 28.95
CA GLN A 372 -2.06 -3.48 27.78
C GLN A 372 -2.79 -2.19 28.14
N THR A 373 -3.66 -2.25 29.15
CA THR A 373 -4.41 -1.07 29.63
C THR A 373 -3.47 0.03 30.14
N ALA A 374 -2.39 -0.34 30.82
CA ALA A 374 -1.42 0.63 31.35
C ALA A 374 -0.73 1.41 30.22
N ILE A 375 -0.26 0.71 29.19
CA ILE A 375 0.38 1.31 28.02
C ILE A 375 -0.61 2.17 27.22
N ALA A 376 -1.85 1.70 27.02
CA ALA A 376 -2.87 2.48 26.31
C ALA A 376 -3.13 3.84 26.97
N ARG A 377 -3.34 3.86 28.30
CA ARG A 377 -3.52 5.10 29.07
C ARG A 377 -2.31 6.01 29.07
N TYR A 378 -1.11 5.43 28.99
CA TYR A 378 0.12 6.21 28.89
C TYR A 378 0.20 6.93 27.54
N LEU A 379 -0.08 6.22 26.43
CA LEU A 379 -0.07 6.79 25.08
C LEU A 379 -1.17 7.85 24.89
N GLU A 380 -2.37 7.63 25.41
CA GLU A 380 -3.45 8.62 25.39
C GLU A 380 -3.05 9.96 26.04
N ARG A 381 -2.29 9.91 27.14
CA ARG A 381 -1.78 11.11 27.83
C ARG A 381 -0.57 11.73 27.13
N ASN A 382 0.11 10.98 26.26
CA ASN A 382 1.34 11.38 25.58
C ASN A 382 1.22 11.09 24.07
N PRO A 383 0.48 11.91 23.31
CA PRO A 383 0.08 11.57 21.93
C PRO A 383 1.20 11.65 20.88
N ARG A 384 2.41 12.08 21.27
CA ARG A 384 3.57 12.27 20.37
C ARG A 384 4.87 11.99 21.09
N GLY A 385 5.83 11.42 20.37
CA GLY A 385 7.17 11.13 20.87
C GLY A 385 7.16 10.22 22.08
N ALA A 386 6.14 9.34 22.19
CA ALA A 386 5.96 8.46 23.32
C ALA A 386 5.58 7.05 22.89
N PHE A 387 6.00 6.07 23.69
CA PHE A 387 5.96 4.65 23.38
C PHE A 387 5.62 3.84 24.61
N GLY A 388 4.96 2.70 24.41
CA GLY A 388 4.90 1.64 25.41
C GLY A 388 5.98 0.60 25.15
N LEU A 389 6.60 0.08 26.20
CA LEU A 389 7.52 -1.04 26.18
C LEU A 389 7.00 -2.14 27.10
N TRP A 390 6.88 -3.36 26.58
CA TRP A 390 6.55 -4.52 27.40
C TRP A 390 7.28 -5.79 26.94
N SER A 391 7.50 -6.70 27.89
CA SER A 391 8.04 -8.05 27.68
C SER A 391 7.63 -8.93 28.85
N ALA A 392 7.46 -10.24 28.62
CA ALA A 392 7.27 -11.21 29.69
C ALA A 392 8.49 -11.30 30.64
N HIS A 393 9.66 -10.83 30.21
CA HIS A 393 10.88 -10.79 31.03
C HIS A 393 11.01 -9.52 31.88
N LEU A 394 10.24 -8.47 31.59
CA LEU A 394 10.30 -7.22 32.33
C LEU A 394 9.42 -7.29 33.59
N PRO A 395 9.84 -6.66 34.70
CA PRO A 395 9.07 -6.68 35.94
C PRO A 395 7.76 -5.89 35.84
N ALA A 396 7.65 -4.99 34.85
CA ALA A 396 6.49 -4.13 34.62
C ALA A 396 6.40 -3.71 33.14
N ALA A 397 5.29 -3.06 32.78
CA ALA A 397 5.21 -2.27 31.55
C ALA A 397 5.85 -0.90 31.77
N TYR A 398 6.45 -0.35 30.71
CA TYR A 398 7.14 0.93 30.75
C TYR A 398 6.56 1.90 29.71
N GLY A 399 6.48 3.17 30.11
CA GLY A 399 6.25 4.30 29.23
C GLY A 399 7.57 4.98 28.90
N LEU A 400 7.80 5.27 27.63
CA LEU A 400 8.98 5.97 27.14
C LEU A 400 8.52 7.29 26.52
N ARG A 401 9.02 8.44 26.98
CA ARG A 401 8.77 9.75 26.35
C ARG A 401 10.07 10.41 25.99
N LEU A 402 10.21 10.84 24.74
CA LEU A 402 11.41 11.49 24.25
C LEU A 402 11.76 12.71 25.11
N ARG A 403 13.01 12.80 25.59
CA ARG A 403 13.47 13.91 26.43
C ARG A 403 13.58 15.21 25.63
N ASP A 404 14.27 15.11 24.49
CA ASP A 404 14.57 16.25 23.64
C ASP A 404 14.42 15.86 22.16
N PRO A 405 13.49 16.48 21.42
CA PRO A 405 13.35 16.28 19.97
C PRO A 405 14.63 16.57 19.19
N ALA A 406 15.53 17.45 19.67
CA ALA A 406 16.76 17.81 18.98
C ALA A 406 17.75 16.64 18.85
N ILE A 407 17.60 15.57 19.64
CA ILE A 407 18.39 14.33 19.51
C ILE A 407 18.27 13.76 18.07
N LEU A 408 17.11 13.93 17.44
CA LEU A 408 16.87 13.43 16.08
C LEU A 408 17.58 14.26 15.01
N ASP A 409 17.98 15.50 15.29
CA ASP A 409 18.67 16.34 14.31
C ASP A 409 20.03 15.75 13.94
N ALA A 410 20.74 15.19 14.93
CA ALA A 410 22.02 14.53 14.72
C ALA A 410 21.88 13.11 14.14
N ARG A 411 20.78 12.41 14.46
CA ARG A 411 20.56 11.01 14.03
C ARG A 411 19.99 10.88 12.64
N VAL A 412 19.15 11.84 12.22
CA VAL A 412 18.52 11.85 10.91
C VAL A 412 18.80 13.20 10.22
N PRO A 413 20.07 13.47 9.89
CA PRO A 413 20.46 14.72 9.25
C PRO A 413 19.82 14.81 7.85
N GLY A 414 19.43 16.02 7.45
CA GLY A 414 18.85 16.27 6.12
C GLY A 414 17.33 16.05 6.00
N SER A 415 16.70 15.35 6.95
CA SER A 415 15.23 15.22 7.00
C SER A 415 14.53 16.49 7.49
N SER A 416 13.25 16.64 7.16
CA SER A 416 12.45 17.77 7.67
C SER A 416 12.16 17.63 9.17
N PRO A 417 11.83 18.75 9.86
CA PRO A 417 11.31 18.69 11.21
C PRO A 417 10.05 17.83 11.34
N ALA A 418 9.20 17.77 10.32
CA ALA A 418 7.99 16.96 10.33
C ALA A 418 8.33 15.46 10.40
N TYR A 419 9.33 15.03 9.63
CA TYR A 419 9.78 13.64 9.58
C TYR A 419 10.41 13.20 10.89
N ARG A 420 11.29 14.05 11.47
CA ARG A 420 11.95 13.77 12.75
C ARG A 420 10.98 13.65 13.92
N ARG A 421 9.79 14.26 13.83
CA ARG A 421 8.74 14.17 14.87
C ARG A 421 7.85 12.93 14.75
N LEU A 422 8.03 12.10 13.73
CA LEU A 422 7.23 10.89 13.59
C LEU A 422 7.64 9.86 14.65
N ASP A 423 6.67 9.35 15.39
CA ASP A 423 6.88 8.28 16.38
C ASP A 423 7.58 7.07 15.75
N VAL A 424 7.24 6.72 14.50
CA VAL A 424 7.89 5.61 13.79
C VAL A 424 9.37 5.87 13.49
N VAL A 425 9.76 7.12 13.21
CA VAL A 425 11.16 7.51 12.96
C VAL A 425 11.94 7.55 14.27
N ILE A 426 11.34 8.10 15.33
CA ILE A 426 11.93 8.16 16.66
C ILE A 426 12.20 6.74 17.18
N LEU A 427 11.21 5.84 17.09
CA LEU A 427 11.37 4.45 17.51
C LEU A 427 12.46 3.74 16.70
N GLN A 428 12.42 3.85 15.37
CA GLN A 428 13.40 3.21 14.49
C GLN A 428 14.82 3.69 14.80
N SER A 429 15.02 5.01 14.93
CA SER A 429 16.36 5.60 15.05
C SER A 429 16.97 5.44 16.44
N LEU A 430 16.17 5.59 17.50
CA LEU A 430 16.69 5.62 18.88
C LEU A 430 16.56 4.29 19.61
N VAL A 431 15.52 3.51 19.30
CA VAL A 431 15.27 2.26 20.01
C VAL A 431 15.77 1.08 19.21
N LEU A 432 15.29 0.92 17.97
CA LEU A 432 15.67 -0.23 17.16
C LEU A 432 17.14 -0.12 16.72
N ASP A 433 17.55 0.99 16.11
CA ASP A 433 18.93 1.15 15.64
C ASP A 433 19.91 1.43 16.79
N LYS A 434 19.79 2.56 17.49
CA LYS A 434 20.77 2.95 18.53
C LYS A 434 20.85 1.96 19.71
N ALA A 435 19.71 1.52 20.27
CA ALA A 435 19.73 0.71 21.50
C ALA A 435 19.81 -0.80 21.23
N LEU A 436 19.19 -1.29 20.15
CA LEU A 436 19.15 -2.72 19.82
C LEU A 436 20.07 -3.14 18.67
N GLY A 437 20.68 -2.20 17.93
CA GLY A 437 21.52 -2.49 16.77
C GLY A 437 20.74 -2.99 15.54
N ILE A 438 19.43 -2.79 15.51
CA ILE A 438 18.52 -3.22 14.45
C ILE A 438 18.32 -2.05 13.47
N SER A 439 19.20 -1.98 12.47
CA SER A 439 19.11 -1.00 11.38
C SER A 439 17.98 -1.33 10.39
N ASP A 440 17.56 -0.35 9.56
CA ASP A 440 16.58 -0.55 8.48
C ASP A 440 16.93 -1.72 7.53
N LYS A 441 18.22 -2.06 7.40
CA LYS A 441 18.68 -3.15 6.53
C LYS A 441 18.52 -4.53 7.16
N THR A 442 18.47 -4.61 8.49
CA THR A 442 18.43 -5.86 9.26
C THR A 442 17.04 -6.12 9.86
N VAL A 443 16.13 -5.13 9.81
CA VAL A 443 14.71 -5.26 10.22
C VAL A 443 14.03 -6.47 9.55
N THR A 444 14.30 -6.72 8.28
CA THR A 444 13.68 -7.80 7.50
C THR A 444 14.31 -9.19 7.71
N GLU A 445 15.49 -9.28 8.32
CA GLU A 445 16.26 -10.52 8.50
C GLU A 445 15.88 -11.29 9.79
N HIS A 446 14.61 -11.24 10.20
CA HIS A 446 13.99 -12.04 11.29
C HIS A 446 13.91 -11.46 12.71
N HIS A 447 14.01 -10.14 12.87
CA HIS A 447 13.95 -9.54 14.21
C HIS A 447 12.77 -8.62 14.48
N VAL A 448 12.02 -8.08 13.51
CA VAL A 448 10.87 -7.20 13.80
C VAL A 448 9.62 -7.63 13.04
N THR A 449 8.55 -7.91 13.79
CA THR A 449 7.21 -8.18 13.24
C THR A 449 6.25 -7.05 13.59
N TYR A 450 5.34 -6.75 12.67
CA TYR A 450 4.41 -5.63 12.75
C TYR A 450 3.00 -6.10 13.13
N PHE A 451 2.45 -5.53 14.19
CA PHE A 451 1.11 -5.88 14.70
C PHE A 451 0.19 -4.67 14.67
N LYS A 452 -1.07 -4.88 14.29
CA LYS A 452 -2.10 -3.82 14.22
C LYS A 452 -3.08 -3.87 15.38
N ASP A 453 -3.30 -5.06 15.91
CA ASP A 453 -4.08 -5.30 17.11
C ASP A 453 -3.13 -5.39 18.32
N PRO A 454 -3.24 -4.47 19.29
CA PRO A 454 -2.48 -4.57 20.53
C PRO A 454 -2.73 -5.88 21.27
N ALA A 455 -3.96 -6.40 21.30
CA ALA A 455 -4.30 -7.61 22.06
C ALA A 455 -3.55 -8.83 21.52
N GLU A 456 -3.54 -9.02 20.20
CA GLU A 456 -2.74 -10.06 19.55
C GLU A 456 -1.25 -9.89 19.86
N ALA A 457 -0.73 -8.66 19.81
CA ALA A 457 0.66 -8.38 20.16
C ALA A 457 1.00 -8.77 21.60
N PHE A 458 0.15 -8.46 22.58
CA PHE A 458 0.36 -8.86 23.98
C PHE A 458 0.29 -10.38 24.14
N GLU A 459 -0.62 -11.08 23.46
CA GLU A 459 -0.69 -12.54 23.47
C GLU A 459 0.61 -13.18 22.96
N ARG A 460 1.13 -12.69 21.83
CA ARG A 460 2.37 -13.18 21.21
C ARG A 460 3.62 -12.93 22.06
N LEU A 461 3.63 -11.83 22.81
CA LEU A 461 4.69 -11.54 23.79
C LEU A 461 4.57 -12.43 25.03
N ALA A 462 3.35 -12.72 25.48
CA ALA A 462 3.10 -13.58 26.64
C ALA A 462 3.48 -15.05 26.40
N THR A 463 3.38 -15.53 25.15
CA THR A 463 3.84 -16.89 24.78
C THR A 463 5.36 -17.00 24.66
N GLY A 464 6.07 -15.88 24.65
CA GLY A 464 7.52 -15.83 24.44
C GLY A 464 7.94 -15.99 22.97
N GLU A 465 7.00 -15.94 22.01
CA GLU A 465 7.32 -15.90 20.57
C GLU A 465 8.18 -14.68 20.24
N TYR A 466 7.96 -13.56 20.95
CA TYR A 466 8.74 -12.33 20.87
C TYR A 466 9.27 -11.94 22.24
N GLN A 467 10.45 -11.31 22.27
CA GLN A 467 11.15 -10.95 23.51
C GLN A 467 10.90 -9.51 23.94
N ALA A 468 10.51 -8.60 23.05
CA ALA A 468 10.14 -7.23 23.40
C ALA A 468 9.07 -6.66 22.48
N GLY A 469 8.14 -5.88 23.03
CA GLY A 469 7.07 -5.21 22.30
C GLY A 469 7.13 -3.70 22.48
N PHE A 470 7.04 -2.99 21.36
CA PHE A 470 7.00 -1.54 21.28
C PHE A 470 5.66 -1.07 20.71
N PHE A 471 4.92 -0.30 21.52
CA PHE A 471 3.61 0.22 21.21
C PHE A 471 3.70 1.72 20.94
N LEU A 472 2.93 2.23 19.97
CA LEU A 472 3.10 3.58 19.44
C LEU A 472 1.76 4.28 19.33
N ASN A 473 1.80 5.61 19.29
CA ASN A 473 0.68 6.39 18.78
C ASN A 473 0.53 6.21 17.26
N PRO A 474 -0.70 6.35 16.72
CA PRO A 474 -0.91 6.39 15.29
C PRO A 474 -0.31 7.66 14.67
N THR A 475 0.21 7.51 13.45
CA THR A 475 0.59 8.64 12.59
C THR A 475 -0.68 9.39 12.19
N GLY A 476 -0.81 10.65 12.61
CA GLY A 476 -2.02 11.45 12.36
C GLY A 476 -2.15 11.86 10.90
N LEU A 477 -3.38 12.08 10.43
CA LEU A 477 -3.67 12.54 9.07
C LEU A 477 -2.93 13.84 8.70
N ASP A 478 -2.82 14.77 9.65
CA ASP A 478 -2.07 16.01 9.46
C ASP A 478 -0.58 15.76 9.20
N GLN A 479 0.02 14.77 9.88
CA GLN A 479 1.43 14.40 9.65
C GLN A 479 1.61 13.75 8.28
N VAL A 480 0.67 12.88 7.87
CA VAL A 480 0.66 12.28 6.53
C VAL A 480 0.58 13.39 5.47
N ARG A 481 -0.32 14.36 5.66
CA ARG A 481 -0.50 15.50 4.76
C ARG A 481 0.73 16.39 4.69
N GLU A 482 1.28 16.79 5.84
CA GLU A 482 2.47 17.65 5.93
C GLU A 482 3.66 17.02 5.17
N LEU A 483 3.89 15.72 5.37
CA LEU A 483 5.01 15.01 4.74
C LEU A 483 4.80 14.75 3.26
N ALA A 484 3.62 14.27 2.88
CA ALA A 484 3.29 14.00 1.47
C ALA A 484 3.42 15.28 0.63
N LEU A 485 2.83 16.39 1.09
CA LEU A 485 2.94 17.68 0.39
C LEU A 485 4.33 18.32 0.49
N GLY A 486 5.12 17.93 1.51
CA GLY A 486 6.52 18.27 1.64
C GLY A 486 7.44 17.48 0.69
N GLY A 487 6.92 16.48 -0.01
CA GLY A 487 7.70 15.60 -0.89
C GLY A 487 8.57 14.58 -0.16
N GLU A 488 8.37 14.39 1.14
CA GLU A 488 9.15 13.47 1.97
C GLU A 488 8.36 12.17 2.20
N ARG A 489 9.03 11.02 2.07
CA ARG A 489 8.41 9.70 2.23
C ARG A 489 8.72 9.14 3.60
N MET A 490 7.71 8.61 4.27
CA MET A 490 7.84 7.93 5.56
C MET A 490 8.48 6.55 5.41
N PRO A 491 9.06 6.02 6.50
CA PRO A 491 9.47 4.62 6.57
C PRO A 491 8.32 3.67 6.26
N HIS A 492 8.67 2.45 5.88
CA HIS A 492 7.69 1.41 5.62
C HIS A 492 6.82 1.11 6.84
N LYS A 493 5.54 0.77 6.58
CA LYS A 493 4.58 0.44 7.64
C LYS A 493 4.41 1.57 8.68
N ALA A 494 4.48 2.83 8.23
CA ALA A 494 4.27 4.01 9.07
C ALA A 494 2.78 4.32 9.34
N THR A 495 1.89 3.90 8.45
CA THR A 495 0.45 4.19 8.50
C THR A 495 -0.36 2.93 8.28
N PHE A 496 -1.42 2.74 9.06
CA PHE A 496 -2.41 1.71 8.79
C PHE A 496 -3.81 2.33 8.68
N PHE A 497 -4.20 2.67 7.46
CA PHE A 497 -5.57 3.09 7.15
C PHE A 497 -6.51 1.89 7.25
N TYR A 498 -7.62 2.07 7.97
CA TYR A 498 -8.56 0.98 8.24
C TYR A 498 -10.02 1.41 7.99
N PRO A 499 -10.88 0.49 7.54
CA PRO A 499 -10.51 -0.80 6.94
C PRO A 499 -9.76 -0.58 5.61
N LYS A 500 -8.94 -1.54 5.19
CA LYS A 500 -8.47 -1.54 3.80
C LYS A 500 -9.61 -1.99 2.90
N LEU A 501 -9.70 -1.44 1.68
CA LEU A 501 -10.74 -1.89 0.74
C LEU A 501 -10.47 -3.33 0.27
N PRO A 502 -11.48 -4.21 0.26
CA PRO A 502 -11.31 -5.53 -0.32
C PRO A 502 -11.17 -5.46 -1.85
N THR A 503 -10.41 -6.40 -2.40
CA THR A 503 -10.35 -6.66 -3.84
C THR A 503 -11.66 -7.35 -4.28
N GLY A 504 -12.11 -7.08 -5.51
CA GLY A 504 -13.25 -7.78 -6.14
C GLY A 504 -14.61 -7.11 -5.98
N LEU A 505 -14.67 -5.91 -5.39
CA LEU A 505 -15.90 -5.10 -5.36
C LEU A 505 -16.31 -4.60 -6.76
N VAL A 506 -15.32 -4.16 -7.54
CA VAL A 506 -15.44 -3.74 -8.94
C VAL A 506 -14.14 -4.08 -9.65
N PHE A 507 -14.21 -4.27 -10.96
CA PHE A 507 -13.04 -4.43 -11.82
C PHE A 507 -13.05 -3.37 -12.92
N TYR A 508 -11.88 -2.80 -13.18
CA TYR A 508 -11.68 -1.76 -14.18
C TYR A 508 -11.01 -2.34 -15.42
N ASP A 509 -11.62 -2.11 -16.57
CA ASP A 509 -11.10 -2.55 -17.88
C ASP A 509 -10.07 -1.54 -18.36
N LEU A 510 -8.82 -1.96 -18.55
CA LEU A 510 -7.75 -1.08 -19.06
C LEU A 510 -7.75 -1.03 -20.60
N ASP A 511 -8.53 -1.91 -21.23
CA ASP A 511 -8.75 -1.88 -22.66
C ASP A 511 -9.90 -0.94 -23.03
N GLY A 512 -9.68 -0.15 -24.08
CA GLY A 512 -10.67 0.74 -24.66
C GLY A 512 -10.54 2.20 -24.20
N GLU A 513 -11.69 2.88 -24.17
CA GLU A 513 -11.83 4.32 -23.93
C GLU A 513 -12.79 4.55 -22.76
N VAL A 514 -12.53 5.61 -21.97
CA VAL A 514 -13.36 6.01 -20.81
C VAL A 514 -14.17 7.26 -21.12
#